data_AF-A0AA92TI20-F1
#
_entry.id   AF-A0AA92TI20-F1
#
_cell.length_a   1.000
_cell.length_b   1.000
_cell.length_c   1.000
_cell.angle_alpha   90.00
_cell.angle_beta   90.00
_cell.angle_gamma   90.00
#
_symmetry.space_group_name_H-M   'P 1'
#
loop_
_entity.id
_entity.type
_entity.pdbx_description
1 polymer ?
#
loop_
_entity_poly.entity_id
_entity_poly.type
_entity_poly.pdbx_seq_one_letter_code
_entity_poly.pdbx_strand_id
1 'polypeptide(L)'
;MKKIFFIAMMACAVFGTMTSCSDDYEDASKPHVYGETENPPVKGSDANMVTASMKMKQAEAGTEVKIVDLSVYSDKVQEQLGMSLDEAIAGLGNGTVRFLPVNPARRVWDKTAANAGDNKWYLTSAGTVASSEDAAATMEFLPTSKEVKITLTQNATTGIIPVTFGFVKTDNSAYPVNFRCQALVTVTDASVCDVELTVPKGGYASTFFKFSEIAKNIDFAFGIKDLKELAKGLDTESPVYNVYMMDAKGNLNGGPGKYTANGAGYWLTETFDIVNWGKEGFAMFIEPNNYDYDDNGNATLMEDGGGFNIGRLSNETPASGTVLTPSLVIKPVKDTGKTLTINFTLTFE
;
A
#
# COMPACT_ATOMS: atom_id res chain seq x y z
N MET A 1 -51.48 22.04 -24.26
CA MET A 1 -50.80 23.28 -24.72
C MET A 1 -50.42 24.24 -23.59
N LYS A 2 -51.26 24.51 -22.57
CA LYS A 2 -50.92 25.47 -21.48
C LYS A 2 -49.73 25.06 -20.57
N LYS A 3 -49.48 23.76 -20.34
CA LYS A 3 -48.39 23.28 -19.45
C LYS A 3 -46.99 23.35 -20.09
N ILE A 4 -46.89 23.26 -21.42
CA ILE A 4 -45.62 23.36 -22.16
C ILE A 4 -45.11 24.81 -22.18
N PHE A 5 -46.02 25.79 -22.27
CA PHE A 5 -45.67 27.21 -22.18
C PHE A 5 -45.11 27.59 -20.81
N PHE A 6 -45.63 27.03 -19.71
CA PHE A 6 -45.09 27.29 -18.37
C PHE A 6 -43.68 26.73 -18.17
N ILE A 7 -43.38 25.55 -18.70
CA ILE A 7 -42.04 24.94 -18.62
C ILE A 7 -41.02 25.74 -19.46
N ALA A 8 -41.41 26.18 -20.67
CA ALA A 8 -40.56 27.04 -21.49
C ALA A 8 -40.30 28.41 -20.83
N MET A 9 -41.31 28.98 -20.16
CA MET A 9 -41.17 30.26 -19.46
C MET A 9 -40.34 30.14 -18.18
N MET A 10 -40.42 29.01 -17.46
CA MET A 10 -39.52 28.68 -16.34
C MET A 10 -38.08 28.44 -16.79
N ALA A 11 -37.87 27.76 -17.92
CA ALA A 11 -36.53 27.59 -18.50
C ALA A 11 -35.93 28.95 -18.92
N CYS A 12 -36.70 29.81 -19.58
CA CYS A 12 -36.24 31.17 -19.93
C CYS A 12 -36.02 32.06 -18.70
N ALA A 13 -36.79 31.89 -17.63
CA ALA A 13 -36.56 32.60 -16.37
C ALA A 13 -35.26 32.14 -15.69
N VAL A 14 -34.94 30.83 -15.70
CA VAL A 14 -33.70 30.28 -15.14
C VAL A 14 -32.46 30.74 -15.95
N PHE A 15 -32.56 30.82 -17.27
CA PHE A 15 -31.48 31.39 -18.11
C PHE A 15 -31.38 32.92 -18.05
N GLY A 16 -32.49 33.63 -17.80
CA GLY A 16 -32.52 35.08 -17.61
C GLY A 16 -32.10 35.57 -16.22
N THR A 17 -32.08 34.67 -15.22
CA THR A 17 -31.57 34.94 -13.86
C THR A 17 -30.12 34.54 -13.66
N MET A 18 -29.50 33.88 -14.64
CA MET A 18 -28.04 33.82 -14.68
C MET A 18 -27.59 35.22 -15.09
N THR A 19 -27.10 35.98 -14.11
CA THR A 19 -26.36 37.21 -14.40
C THR A 19 -25.33 36.85 -15.45
N SER A 20 -25.41 37.48 -16.63
CA SER A 20 -24.34 37.40 -17.60
C SER A 20 -23.02 37.76 -16.92
N CYS A 21 -21.93 37.15 -17.36
CA CYS A 21 -20.61 37.69 -17.07
C CYS A 21 -20.65 39.18 -17.39
N SER A 22 -20.09 40.01 -16.51
CA SER A 22 -20.01 41.45 -16.70
C SER A 22 -19.59 41.77 -18.14
N ASP A 23 -20.38 42.60 -18.84
CA ASP A 23 -20.01 43.13 -20.16
C ASP A 23 -18.91 44.21 -20.06
N ASP A 24 -18.44 44.49 -18.84
CA ASP A 24 -17.34 45.41 -18.59
C ASP A 24 -16.01 44.71 -18.91
N TYR A 25 -15.34 45.19 -19.95
CA TYR A 25 -14.02 44.72 -20.38
C TYR A 25 -12.95 44.82 -19.28
N GLU A 26 -13.13 45.75 -18.33
CA GLU A 26 -12.28 45.88 -17.15
C GLU A 26 -12.44 44.74 -16.14
N ASP A 27 -13.56 44.01 -16.17
CA ASP A 27 -13.81 42.85 -15.30
C ASP A 27 -13.10 41.59 -15.86
N ALA A 28 -12.98 41.49 -17.18
CA ALA A 28 -12.24 40.41 -17.85
C ALA A 28 -10.71 40.54 -17.74
N SER A 29 -10.19 41.73 -17.39
CA SER A 29 -8.75 42.03 -17.33
C SER A 29 -8.17 42.08 -15.91
N LYS A 30 -9.02 42.06 -14.87
CA LYS A 30 -8.58 42.00 -13.48
C LYS A 30 -8.29 40.56 -13.05
N PRO A 31 -7.22 40.31 -12.26
CA PRO A 31 -6.97 38.99 -11.71
C PRO A 31 -8.18 38.51 -10.88
N HIS A 32 -8.70 37.33 -11.21
CA HIS A 32 -9.80 36.71 -10.45
C HIS A 32 -9.43 36.58 -8.97
N VAL A 33 -10.33 37.04 -8.09
CA VAL A 33 -10.16 36.94 -6.65
C VAL A 33 -10.93 35.73 -6.14
N TYR A 34 -10.20 34.66 -5.82
CA TYR A 34 -10.78 33.42 -5.34
C TYR A 34 -11.38 33.59 -3.93
N GLY A 35 -12.65 33.26 -3.80
CA GLY A 35 -13.37 33.28 -2.52
C GLY A 35 -12.91 32.19 -1.54
N GLU A 36 -13.52 32.17 -0.35
CA GLU A 36 -13.19 31.17 0.69
C GLU A 36 -13.54 29.74 0.26
N THR A 37 -14.63 29.57 -0.52
CA THR A 37 -15.13 28.28 -1.01
C THR A 37 -14.57 27.88 -2.37
N GLU A 38 -13.74 28.73 -2.98
CA GLU A 38 -13.21 28.51 -4.32
C GLU A 38 -11.74 28.11 -4.28
N ASN A 39 -11.43 26.94 -4.85
CA ASN A 39 -10.07 26.41 -4.91
C ASN A 39 -9.29 27.06 -6.07
N PRO A 40 -8.19 27.80 -5.79
CA PRO A 40 -7.41 28.44 -6.84
C PRO A 40 -6.57 27.41 -7.61
N PRO A 41 -6.37 27.62 -8.93
CA PRO A 41 -5.53 26.76 -9.74
C PRO A 41 -4.08 26.85 -9.29
N VAL A 42 -3.39 25.73 -9.35
CA VAL A 42 -1.95 25.65 -9.12
C VAL A 42 -1.25 26.29 -10.32
N LYS A 43 -0.70 27.50 -10.09
CA LYS A 43 0.09 28.22 -11.08
C LYS A 43 1.57 27.80 -11.01
N GLY A 44 2.21 27.78 -12.17
CA GLY A 44 3.62 27.42 -12.33
C GLY A 44 3.84 26.01 -12.90
N SER A 45 5.08 25.73 -13.31
CA SER A 45 5.49 24.43 -13.83
C SER A 45 5.65 23.40 -12.71
N ASP A 46 5.42 22.13 -13.00
CA ASP A 46 5.72 21.02 -12.08
C ASP A 46 7.22 20.71 -12.03
N ALA A 47 8.03 21.29 -12.92
CA ALA A 47 9.48 21.13 -12.93
C ALA A 47 10.17 21.58 -11.63
N ASN A 48 9.51 22.43 -10.85
CA ASN A 48 10.02 22.93 -9.56
C ASN A 48 9.43 22.18 -8.35
N MET A 49 8.52 21.23 -8.58
CA MET A 49 7.94 20.42 -7.50
C MET A 49 8.95 19.39 -7.03
N VAL A 50 9.18 19.31 -5.71
CA VAL A 50 10.02 18.26 -5.14
C VAL A 50 9.24 16.95 -5.05
N THR A 51 9.93 15.81 -5.17
CA THR A 51 9.30 14.49 -5.13
C THR A 51 9.95 13.61 -4.07
N ALA A 52 9.13 13.00 -3.21
CA ALA A 52 9.53 11.97 -2.27
C ALA A 52 8.90 10.63 -2.69
N SER A 53 9.72 9.61 -2.94
CA SER A 53 9.22 8.27 -3.26
C SER A 53 9.26 7.38 -2.03
N MET A 54 8.17 6.65 -1.78
CA MET A 54 8.06 5.75 -0.64
C MET A 54 7.24 4.51 -0.99
N LYS A 55 7.57 3.39 -0.35
CA LYS A 55 6.86 2.12 -0.47
C LYS A 55 6.18 1.82 0.85
N MET A 56 4.90 1.46 0.80
CA MET A 56 4.10 1.06 1.96
C MET A 56 3.38 -0.24 1.65
N LYS A 57 3.19 -1.08 2.68
CA LYS A 57 2.52 -2.38 2.52
C LYS A 57 1.03 -2.23 2.83
N GLN A 58 0.16 -2.70 1.94
CA GLN A 58 -1.29 -2.72 2.20
C GLN A 58 -1.62 -3.54 3.46
N ALA A 59 -0.85 -4.61 3.73
CA ALA A 59 -1.01 -5.43 4.93
C ALA A 59 -0.74 -4.64 6.23
N GLU A 60 0.02 -3.55 6.15
CA GLU A 60 0.39 -2.70 7.29
C GLU A 60 -0.51 -1.45 7.41
N ALA A 61 -1.63 -1.41 6.66
CA ALA A 61 -2.62 -0.34 6.73
C ALA A 61 -3.03 -0.04 8.18
N GLY A 62 -3.07 1.25 8.53
CA GLY A 62 -3.34 1.75 9.87
C GLY A 62 -2.18 1.64 10.87
N THR A 63 -1.08 0.99 10.52
CA THR A 63 0.07 0.79 11.43
C THR A 63 1.39 1.33 10.90
N GLU A 64 1.69 1.19 9.61
CA GLU A 64 2.88 1.78 9.01
C GLU A 64 2.69 3.29 8.79
N VAL A 65 3.68 4.07 9.17
CA VAL A 65 3.74 5.52 8.95
C VAL A 65 5.00 5.86 8.15
N LYS A 66 4.86 6.59 7.05
CA LYS A 66 5.97 7.19 6.32
C LYS A 66 6.01 8.69 6.55
N ILE A 67 7.21 9.24 6.56
CA ILE A 67 7.48 10.64 6.87
C ILE A 67 8.13 11.30 5.66
N VAL A 68 7.62 12.47 5.29
CA VAL A 68 8.33 13.45 4.48
C VAL A 68 8.87 14.51 5.42
N ASP A 69 10.19 14.56 5.60
CA ASP A 69 10.85 15.65 6.32
C ASP A 69 10.97 16.86 5.39
N LEU A 70 10.34 17.98 5.76
CA LEU A 70 10.38 19.21 4.96
C LEU A 70 11.72 19.93 5.10
N SER A 71 12.49 19.64 6.14
CA SER A 71 13.79 20.26 6.41
C SER A 71 14.79 19.99 5.28
N VAL A 72 14.73 18.82 4.65
CA VAL A 72 15.58 18.47 3.50
C VAL A 72 15.28 19.32 2.25
N TYR A 73 14.12 20.00 2.23
CA TYR A 73 13.70 20.88 1.14
C TYR A 73 13.76 22.37 1.54
N SER A 74 14.40 22.72 2.66
CA SER A 74 14.43 24.10 3.16
C SER A 74 15.02 25.10 2.15
N ASP A 75 16.04 24.73 1.38
CA ASP A 75 16.56 25.56 0.29
C ASP A 75 15.52 25.82 -0.82
N LYS A 76 14.74 24.79 -1.17
CA LYS A 76 13.66 24.90 -2.17
C LYS A 76 12.49 25.72 -1.64
N VAL A 77 12.18 25.62 -0.35
CA VAL A 77 11.19 26.48 0.31
C VAL A 77 11.65 27.94 0.26
N GLN A 78 12.91 28.22 0.60
CA GLN A 78 13.50 29.56 0.51
C GLN A 78 13.47 30.11 -0.92
N GLU A 79 13.87 29.32 -1.91
CA GLU A 79 13.87 29.69 -3.33
C GLU A 79 12.46 30.04 -3.83
N GLN A 80 11.46 29.23 -3.49
CA GLN A 80 10.11 29.34 -4.06
C GLN A 80 9.18 30.27 -3.30
N LEU A 81 9.32 30.38 -1.97
CA LEU A 81 8.51 31.29 -1.16
C LEU A 81 9.20 32.62 -0.89
N GLY A 82 10.53 32.70 -1.00
CA GLY A 82 11.31 33.86 -0.57
C GLY A 82 11.31 34.05 0.96
N MET A 83 11.17 32.96 1.71
CA MET A 83 11.24 32.91 3.19
C MET A 83 11.70 31.53 3.63
N SER A 84 12.29 31.45 4.81
CA SER A 84 12.76 30.20 5.37
C SER A 84 11.59 29.29 5.76
N LEU A 85 11.87 27.99 5.92
CA LEU A 85 10.86 27.04 6.39
C LEU A 85 10.29 27.42 7.76
N ASP A 86 11.13 27.94 8.67
CA ASP A 86 10.68 28.41 9.99
C ASP A 86 9.77 29.64 9.90
N GLU A 87 10.09 30.59 9.00
CA GLU A 87 9.21 31.73 8.72
C GLU A 87 7.88 31.30 8.10
N ALA A 88 7.90 30.33 7.18
CA ALA A 88 6.69 29.78 6.59
C ALA A 88 5.79 29.12 7.64
N ILE A 89 6.37 28.37 8.58
CA ILE A 89 5.67 27.75 9.71
C ILE A 89 5.11 28.81 10.67
N ALA A 90 5.90 29.83 11.03
CA ALA A 90 5.43 30.93 11.85
C ALA A 90 4.28 31.71 11.17
N GLY A 91 4.34 31.82 9.83
CA GLY A 91 3.31 32.43 8.99
C GLY A 91 1.96 31.72 9.02
N LEU A 92 1.90 30.45 9.44
CA LEU A 92 0.63 29.74 9.64
C LEU A 92 -0.17 30.37 10.79
N GLY A 93 0.48 30.74 11.87
CA GLY A 93 -0.17 31.27 13.08
C GLY A 93 -0.76 32.68 12.91
N ASN A 94 -0.20 33.48 11.99
CA ASN A 94 -0.69 34.83 11.67
C ASN A 94 -1.47 34.90 10.35
N GLY A 95 -1.61 33.77 9.63
CA GLY A 95 -2.38 33.66 8.39
C GLY A 95 -1.71 34.21 7.13
N THR A 96 -0.44 34.62 7.18
CA THR A 96 0.34 35.06 6.00
C THR A 96 0.75 33.89 5.10
N VAL A 97 0.75 32.68 5.64
CA VAL A 97 1.01 31.43 4.93
C VAL A 97 -0.09 30.42 5.25
N ARG A 98 -0.42 29.56 4.28
CA ARG A 98 -1.23 28.36 4.52
C ARG A 98 -0.48 27.11 4.07
N PHE A 99 -0.71 26.01 4.77
CA PHE A 99 -0.34 24.68 4.33
C PHE A 99 -1.59 23.99 3.77
N LEU A 100 -1.55 23.54 2.53
CA LEU A 100 -2.71 23.02 1.82
C LEU A 100 -2.38 21.72 1.06
N PRO A 101 -3.31 20.75 1.02
CA PRO A 101 -3.30 19.71 0.00
C PRO A 101 -3.47 20.32 -1.39
N VAL A 102 -3.05 19.58 -2.41
CA VAL A 102 -3.31 19.87 -3.81
C VAL A 102 -4.14 18.74 -4.38
N ASN A 103 -5.23 19.05 -5.08
CA ASN A 103 -5.94 18.08 -5.89
C ASN A 103 -5.16 17.88 -7.21
N PRO A 104 -4.48 16.74 -7.41
CA PRO A 104 -3.61 16.55 -8.58
C PRO A 104 -4.43 16.42 -9.88
N ALA A 105 -5.64 15.86 -9.81
CA ALA A 105 -6.49 15.65 -10.97
C ALA A 105 -7.02 16.97 -11.55
N ARG A 106 -7.36 17.93 -10.69
CA ARG A 106 -7.87 19.25 -11.09
C ARG A 106 -6.78 20.33 -11.13
N ARG A 107 -5.59 20.02 -10.60
CA ARG A 107 -4.49 20.98 -10.40
C ARG A 107 -4.94 22.23 -9.65
N VAL A 108 -5.61 22.05 -8.51
CA VAL A 108 -6.06 23.16 -7.64
C VAL A 108 -5.56 22.96 -6.22
N TRP A 109 -5.30 24.06 -5.52
CA TRP A 109 -5.08 24.05 -4.08
C TRP A 109 -6.40 23.72 -3.38
N ASP A 110 -6.41 22.67 -2.57
CA ASP A 110 -7.62 22.24 -1.88
C ASP A 110 -7.77 22.97 -0.54
N LYS A 111 -8.73 23.91 -0.48
CA LYS A 111 -9.02 24.67 0.75
C LYS A 111 -9.89 23.91 1.74
N THR A 112 -10.27 22.67 1.46
CA THR A 112 -11.02 21.83 2.41
C THR A 112 -10.28 21.76 3.74
N ALA A 113 -10.98 22.09 4.82
CA ALA A 113 -10.41 22.01 6.17
C ALA A 113 -10.00 20.57 6.50
N ALA A 114 -9.02 20.43 7.38
CA ALA A 114 -8.59 19.14 7.90
C ALA A 114 -9.81 18.37 8.45
N ASN A 115 -10.00 17.13 7.98
CA ASN A 115 -11.19 16.33 8.22
C ASN A 115 -10.90 14.95 8.83
N ALA A 116 -9.64 14.70 9.20
CA ALA A 116 -9.17 13.46 9.84
C ALA A 116 -8.49 13.72 11.20
N GLY A 117 -8.59 14.94 11.73
CA GLY A 117 -7.89 15.43 12.92
C GLY A 117 -7.19 16.75 12.64
N ASP A 118 -6.43 17.24 13.61
CA ASP A 118 -5.71 18.51 13.49
C ASP A 118 -4.62 18.41 12.41
N ASN A 119 -4.66 19.33 11.44
CA ASN A 119 -3.76 19.34 10.27
C ASN A 119 -3.68 17.98 9.55
N LYS A 120 -4.79 17.23 9.56
CA LYS A 120 -4.88 15.90 8.97
C LYS A 120 -6.03 15.79 7.98
N TRP A 121 -5.73 15.28 6.79
CA TRP A 121 -6.69 15.11 5.70
C TRP A 121 -6.79 13.64 5.31
N TYR A 122 -8.01 13.18 5.08
CA TYR A 122 -8.29 11.94 4.36
C TYR A 122 -8.08 12.14 2.87
N LEU A 123 -7.39 11.21 2.22
CA LEU A 123 -7.06 11.26 0.79
C LEU A 123 -7.54 9.99 0.08
N THR A 124 -8.10 10.14 -1.12
CA THR A 124 -8.42 9.02 -2.02
C THR A 124 -7.15 8.36 -2.57
N SER A 125 -7.29 7.24 -3.27
CA SER A 125 -6.20 6.62 -4.05
C SER A 125 -5.65 7.55 -5.15
N ALA A 126 -6.42 8.54 -5.59
CA ALA A 126 -5.98 9.57 -6.53
C ALA A 126 -5.33 10.79 -5.84
N GLY A 127 -5.15 10.76 -4.51
CA GLY A 127 -4.51 11.84 -3.76
C GLY A 127 -5.39 13.09 -3.56
N THR A 128 -6.70 12.98 -3.72
CA THR A 128 -7.64 14.09 -3.50
C THR A 128 -8.23 14.03 -2.11
N VAL A 129 -8.53 15.18 -1.48
CA VAL A 129 -9.23 15.20 -0.19
C VAL A 129 -10.60 14.52 -0.32
N ALA A 130 -10.95 13.66 0.64
CA ALA A 130 -12.19 12.89 0.66
C ALA A 130 -12.71 12.66 2.09
N SER A 131 -13.89 12.05 2.23
CA SER A 131 -14.39 11.55 3.52
C SER A 131 -13.59 10.32 3.98
N SER A 132 -13.77 9.91 5.24
CA SER A 132 -13.15 8.69 5.78
C SER A 132 -13.53 7.42 5.03
N GLU A 133 -14.74 7.38 4.45
CA GLU A 133 -15.30 6.22 3.76
C GLU A 133 -14.56 5.92 2.44
N ASP A 134 -14.09 6.97 1.75
CA ASP A 134 -13.38 6.89 0.46
C ASP A 134 -11.86 7.03 0.61
N ALA A 135 -11.38 7.24 1.84
CA ALA A 135 -9.98 7.53 2.11
C ALA A 135 -9.14 6.27 1.95
N ALA A 136 -8.13 6.29 1.08
CA ALA A 136 -7.08 5.27 0.97
C ALA A 136 -5.86 5.60 1.84
N ALA A 137 -5.66 6.88 2.19
CA ALA A 137 -4.58 7.33 3.05
C ALA A 137 -5.01 8.52 3.91
N THR A 138 -4.20 8.85 4.90
CA THR A 138 -4.22 10.13 5.59
C THR A 138 -2.90 10.85 5.39
N MET A 139 -2.97 12.18 5.30
CA MET A 139 -1.82 13.08 5.30
C MET A 139 -1.95 14.00 6.50
N GLU A 140 -0.93 14.01 7.37
CA GLU A 140 -0.90 14.80 8.60
C GLU A 140 0.34 15.69 8.59
N PHE A 141 0.13 17.00 8.68
CA PHE A 141 1.22 17.96 8.78
C PHE A 141 1.51 18.31 10.25
N LEU A 142 2.77 18.17 10.63
CA LEU A 142 3.29 18.46 11.97
C LEU A 142 4.25 19.64 11.90
N PRO A 143 3.78 20.88 12.16
CA PRO A 143 4.62 22.08 12.04
C PRO A 143 5.84 22.04 12.96
N THR A 144 5.70 21.54 14.19
CA THR A 144 6.77 21.53 15.19
C THR A 144 7.95 20.64 14.77
N SER A 145 7.68 19.48 14.17
CA SER A 145 8.73 18.58 13.67
C SER A 145 9.10 18.82 12.21
N LYS A 146 8.38 19.71 11.51
CA LYS A 146 8.54 19.98 10.07
C LYS A 146 8.29 18.74 9.21
N GLU A 147 7.37 17.88 9.63
CA GLU A 147 7.09 16.60 9.00
C GLU A 147 5.70 16.54 8.37
N VAL A 148 5.57 15.78 7.30
CA VAL A 148 4.29 15.30 6.80
C VAL A 148 4.25 13.78 6.94
N LYS A 149 3.35 13.29 7.81
CA LYS A 149 3.10 11.86 8.02
C LYS A 149 2.05 11.37 7.05
N ILE A 150 2.32 10.20 6.47
CA ILE A 150 1.40 9.50 5.58
C ILE A 150 1.15 8.11 6.16
N THR A 151 -0.13 7.77 6.30
CA THR A 151 -0.60 6.48 6.82
C THR A 151 -1.66 5.93 5.88
N LEU A 152 -1.52 4.69 5.45
CA LEU A 152 -2.56 4.00 4.66
C LEU A 152 -3.76 3.69 5.55
N THR A 153 -4.96 3.78 4.99
CA THR A 153 -6.19 3.28 5.62
C THR A 153 -6.49 1.86 5.15
N GLN A 154 -7.50 1.22 5.73
CA GLN A 154 -7.96 -0.11 5.29
C GLN A 154 -8.57 -0.12 3.88
N ASN A 155 -8.92 1.05 3.31
CA ASN A 155 -9.42 1.14 1.94
C ASN A 155 -8.30 1.32 0.91
N ALA A 156 -7.03 1.35 1.34
CA ALA A 156 -5.90 1.41 0.42
C ALA A 156 -5.90 0.21 -0.53
N THR A 157 -5.69 0.48 -1.82
CA THR A 157 -5.51 -0.54 -2.84
C THR A 157 -4.11 -0.43 -3.45
N THR A 158 -3.68 -1.50 -4.12
CA THR A 158 -2.41 -1.53 -4.86
C THR A 158 -2.32 -0.42 -5.90
N GLY A 159 -1.15 0.20 -6.01
CA GLY A 159 -0.90 1.26 -6.99
C GLY A 159 -0.08 2.39 -6.41
N ILE A 160 -0.13 3.55 -7.06
CA ILE A 160 0.57 4.76 -6.60
C ILE A 160 -0.47 5.77 -6.14
N ILE A 161 -0.35 6.23 -4.90
CA ILE A 161 -1.13 7.34 -4.35
C ILE A 161 -0.27 8.61 -4.40
N PRO A 162 -0.61 9.60 -5.24
CA PRO A 162 0.13 10.86 -5.34
C PRO A 162 -0.34 11.86 -4.28
N VAL A 163 0.33 11.89 -3.13
CA VAL A 163 0.01 12.83 -2.05
C VAL A 163 0.74 14.14 -2.30
N THR A 164 0.02 15.17 -2.78
CA THR A 164 0.60 16.47 -3.14
C THR A 164 0.15 17.55 -2.16
N PHE A 165 1.07 18.35 -1.68
CA PHE A 165 0.83 19.39 -0.67
C PHE A 165 1.88 20.49 -0.75
N GLY A 166 1.69 21.56 0.02
CA GLY A 166 2.67 22.63 0.04
C GLY A 166 2.26 23.85 0.86
N PHE A 167 3.14 24.85 0.81
CA PHE A 167 2.93 26.15 1.43
C PHE A 167 2.56 27.18 0.36
N VAL A 168 1.62 28.06 0.69
CA VAL A 168 1.22 29.20 -0.16
C VAL A 168 1.24 30.49 0.64
N LYS A 169 1.69 31.59 0.02
CA LYS A 169 1.48 32.92 0.58
C LYS A 169 0.04 33.39 0.32
N THR A 170 -0.55 34.08 1.28
CA THR A 170 -1.97 34.46 1.27
C THR A 170 -2.25 35.89 0.83
N ASP A 171 -1.21 36.66 0.52
CA ASP A 171 -1.28 38.04 0.00
C ASP A 171 -2.05 38.13 -1.34
N ASN A 172 -2.10 37.03 -2.08
CA ASN A 172 -2.88 36.90 -3.31
C ASN A 172 -3.72 35.61 -3.29
N SER A 173 -5.03 35.73 -3.51
CA SER A 173 -5.98 34.61 -3.43
C SER A 173 -5.76 33.52 -4.49
N ALA A 174 -4.97 33.79 -5.53
CA ALA A 174 -4.58 32.82 -6.56
C ALA A 174 -3.31 32.01 -6.18
N TYR A 175 -2.68 32.30 -5.03
CA TYR A 175 -1.48 31.61 -4.52
C TYR A 175 -0.32 31.47 -5.54
N PRO A 176 0.10 32.56 -6.21
CA PRO A 176 1.14 32.49 -7.23
C PRO A 176 2.53 32.17 -6.66
N VAL A 177 2.78 32.53 -5.39
CA VAL A 177 4.04 32.24 -4.69
C VAL A 177 3.80 31.05 -3.76
N ASN A 178 4.36 29.90 -4.12
CA ASN A 178 4.11 28.64 -3.45
C ASN A 178 5.31 27.69 -3.52
N PHE A 179 5.42 26.84 -2.51
CA PHE A 179 6.27 25.65 -2.52
C PHE A 179 5.38 24.41 -2.62
N ARG A 180 5.77 23.43 -3.44
CA ARG A 180 5.02 22.17 -3.62
C ARG A 180 5.93 20.94 -3.47
N CYS A 181 5.41 19.94 -2.77
CA CYS A 181 5.98 18.61 -2.62
C CYS A 181 4.96 17.55 -3.04
N GLN A 182 5.42 16.53 -3.74
CA GLN A 182 4.64 15.34 -4.06
C GLN A 182 5.30 14.11 -3.44
N ALA A 183 4.60 13.45 -2.53
CA ALA A 183 4.92 12.12 -2.08
C ALA A 183 4.26 11.08 -2.99
N LEU A 184 5.05 10.26 -3.67
CA LEU A 184 4.61 9.12 -4.46
C LEU A 184 4.64 7.87 -3.60
N VAL A 185 3.47 7.50 -3.08
CA VAL A 185 3.30 6.33 -2.20
C VAL A 185 2.97 5.11 -3.05
N THR A 186 3.93 4.21 -3.20
CA THR A 186 3.72 2.91 -3.86
C THR A 186 3.17 1.92 -2.84
N VAL A 187 1.92 1.51 -3.02
CA VAL A 187 1.23 0.54 -2.17
C VAL A 187 1.40 -0.86 -2.75
N THR A 188 2.00 -1.77 -1.99
CA THR A 188 2.14 -3.18 -2.39
C THR A 188 0.99 -4.04 -1.94
N ASP A 189 0.67 -5.05 -2.75
CA ASP A 189 -0.41 -6.00 -2.53
C ASP A 189 -0.22 -6.78 -1.23
N ALA A 190 -1.24 -6.83 -0.38
CA ALA A 190 -1.22 -7.60 0.86
C ALA A 190 -1.40 -9.11 0.64
N SER A 191 -1.87 -9.54 -0.54
CA SER A 191 -1.95 -10.95 -0.92
C SER A 191 -0.61 -11.52 -1.38
N VAL A 192 0.44 -10.71 -1.45
CA VAL A 192 1.81 -11.12 -1.79
C VAL A 192 2.75 -10.71 -0.65
N CYS A 193 3.60 -11.64 -0.21
CA CYS A 193 4.63 -11.35 0.78
C CYS A 193 5.98 -11.92 0.33
N ASP A 194 7.03 -11.15 0.60
CA ASP A 194 8.41 -11.55 0.34
C ASP A 194 9.06 -11.93 1.68
N VAL A 195 9.66 -13.11 1.74
CA VAL A 195 10.23 -13.72 2.95
C VAL A 195 11.66 -14.13 2.67
N GLU A 196 12.61 -13.63 3.46
CA GLU A 196 14.03 -13.98 3.32
C GLU A 196 14.43 -14.94 4.43
N LEU A 197 15.04 -16.08 4.06
CA LEU A 197 15.46 -17.10 5.01
C LEU A 197 16.86 -17.60 4.68
N THR A 198 17.57 -17.99 5.73
CA THR A 198 18.84 -18.70 5.61
C THR A 198 18.63 -20.16 5.96
N VAL A 199 19.00 -21.06 5.06
CA VAL A 199 18.92 -22.52 5.24
C VAL A 199 20.28 -23.03 5.69
N PRO A 200 20.39 -23.65 6.88
CA PRO A 200 21.68 -24.03 7.46
C PRO A 200 22.37 -25.15 6.69
N LYS A 201 23.67 -25.32 6.93
CA LYS A 201 24.45 -26.44 6.40
C LYS A 201 24.13 -27.75 7.11
N GLY A 202 24.00 -28.83 6.33
CA GLY A 202 23.78 -30.18 6.84
C GLY A 202 22.77 -30.99 6.02
N GLY A 203 22.88 -32.31 6.01
CA GLY A 203 21.88 -33.18 5.41
C GLY A 203 20.57 -33.07 6.17
N TYR A 204 19.48 -32.81 5.46
CA TYR A 204 18.16 -32.52 6.03
C TYR A 204 18.11 -31.29 6.97
N ALA A 205 19.13 -30.43 6.93
CA ALA A 205 19.13 -29.21 7.71
C ALA A 205 18.07 -28.25 7.16
N SER A 206 17.25 -27.71 8.07
CA SER A 206 16.11 -26.85 7.71
C SER A 206 16.09 -25.58 8.55
N THR A 207 15.41 -24.60 7.99
CA THR A 207 14.95 -23.40 8.67
C THR A 207 13.43 -23.44 8.76
N PHE A 208 12.86 -22.75 9.75
CA PHE A 208 11.43 -22.75 9.99
C PHE A 208 10.86 -21.36 9.75
N PHE A 209 10.03 -21.24 8.73
CA PHE A 209 9.24 -20.05 8.47
C PHE A 209 7.94 -20.09 9.26
N LYS A 210 7.65 -19.04 10.04
CA LYS A 210 6.45 -18.97 10.88
C LYS A 210 5.35 -18.14 10.23
N PHE A 211 4.11 -18.61 10.28
CA PHE A 211 2.96 -17.84 9.81
C PHE A 211 2.76 -16.52 10.57
N SER A 212 3.20 -16.45 11.83
CA SER A 212 3.13 -15.23 12.64
C SER A 212 3.94 -14.07 12.05
N GLU A 213 4.97 -14.34 11.25
CA GLU A 213 5.76 -13.31 10.55
C GLU A 213 4.98 -12.60 9.44
N ILE A 214 3.91 -13.24 8.92
CA ILE A 214 3.06 -12.70 7.86
C ILE A 214 1.57 -12.66 8.27
N ALA A 215 1.28 -12.60 9.58
CA ALA A 215 -0.08 -12.71 10.10
C ALA A 215 -1.06 -11.69 9.48
N LYS A 216 -0.60 -10.46 9.19
CA LYS A 216 -1.43 -9.43 8.54
C LYS A 216 -1.75 -9.75 7.09
N ASN A 217 -0.83 -10.36 6.35
CA ASN A 217 -1.08 -10.86 4.99
C ASN A 217 -2.09 -12.01 5.01
N ILE A 218 -2.02 -12.88 6.02
CA ILE A 218 -2.97 -13.98 6.23
C ILE A 218 -4.38 -13.45 6.58
N ASP A 219 -4.49 -12.47 7.47
CA ASP A 219 -5.79 -11.82 7.79
C ASP A 219 -6.36 -11.14 6.54
N PHE A 220 -5.53 -10.41 5.78
CA PHE A 220 -5.98 -9.80 4.54
C PHE A 220 -6.48 -10.83 3.51
N ALA A 221 -5.67 -11.86 3.24
CA ALA A 221 -5.96 -12.86 2.21
C ALA A 221 -7.14 -13.76 2.60
N PHE A 222 -7.30 -14.12 3.87
CA PHE A 222 -8.24 -15.17 4.27
C PHE A 222 -9.22 -14.75 5.37
N GLY A 223 -9.00 -13.62 6.04
CA GLY A 223 -9.78 -13.19 7.21
C GLY A 223 -9.46 -13.98 8.48
N ILE A 224 -8.27 -14.61 8.53
CA ILE A 224 -7.84 -15.48 9.64
C ILE A 224 -7.05 -14.66 10.64
N LYS A 225 -7.51 -14.65 11.89
CA LYS A 225 -6.81 -14.00 13.02
C LYS A 225 -6.17 -15.01 13.98
N ASP A 226 -6.80 -16.17 14.15
CA ASP A 226 -6.19 -17.31 14.84
C ASP A 226 -5.47 -18.19 13.82
N LEU A 227 -4.14 -18.14 13.82
CA LEU A 227 -3.31 -18.85 12.85
C LEU A 227 -3.47 -20.38 12.93
N LYS A 228 -3.99 -20.92 14.04
CA LYS A 228 -4.37 -22.34 14.14
C LYS A 228 -5.46 -22.74 13.14
N GLU A 229 -6.30 -21.81 12.71
CA GLU A 229 -7.30 -22.07 11.67
C GLU A 229 -6.64 -22.34 10.31
N LEU A 230 -5.60 -21.57 9.96
CA LEU A 230 -4.81 -21.82 8.75
C LEU A 230 -4.07 -23.15 8.87
N ALA A 231 -3.41 -23.38 10.00
CA ALA A 231 -2.66 -24.60 10.30
C ALA A 231 -3.51 -25.87 10.10
N LYS A 232 -4.70 -25.89 10.70
CA LYS A 232 -5.68 -26.96 10.56
C LYS A 232 -6.24 -27.05 9.14
N GLY A 233 -6.46 -25.91 8.49
CA GLY A 233 -6.98 -25.86 7.14
C GLY A 233 -6.01 -26.38 6.07
N LEU A 234 -4.72 -26.52 6.38
CA LEU A 234 -3.72 -27.13 5.53
C LEU A 234 -3.62 -28.66 5.69
N ASP A 235 -4.40 -29.25 6.59
CA ASP A 235 -4.50 -30.70 6.75
C ASP A 235 -5.07 -31.34 5.47
N THR A 236 -4.32 -32.26 4.89
CA THR A 236 -4.67 -32.91 3.62
C THR A 236 -5.84 -33.89 3.73
N GLU A 237 -6.19 -34.34 4.94
CA GLU A 237 -7.35 -35.22 5.16
C GLU A 237 -8.67 -34.42 5.16
N SER A 238 -8.62 -33.14 5.53
CA SER A 238 -9.78 -32.24 5.57
C SER A 238 -9.41 -30.82 5.14
N PRO A 239 -8.98 -30.63 3.89
CA PRO A 239 -8.38 -29.37 3.46
C PRO A 239 -9.42 -28.27 3.36
N VAL A 240 -9.06 -27.11 3.92
CA VAL A 240 -9.72 -25.82 3.68
C VAL A 240 -8.88 -24.98 2.70
N TYR A 241 -7.57 -25.20 2.70
CA TYR A 241 -6.61 -24.54 1.83
C TYR A 241 -5.74 -25.57 1.09
N ASN A 242 -5.35 -25.20 -0.11
CA ASN A 242 -4.42 -25.94 -0.96
C ASN A 242 -3.15 -25.13 -1.12
N VAL A 243 -2.02 -25.81 -1.16
CA VAL A 243 -0.71 -25.20 -1.39
C VAL A 243 -0.26 -25.55 -2.80
N TYR A 244 0.29 -24.59 -3.53
CA TYR A 244 0.83 -24.77 -4.88
C TYR A 244 2.23 -24.19 -4.96
N MET A 245 3.08 -24.77 -5.80
CA MET A 245 4.27 -24.09 -6.29
C MET A 245 3.86 -23.19 -7.46
N MET A 246 4.34 -21.95 -7.50
CA MET A 246 4.09 -21.03 -8.61
C MET A 246 5.35 -20.88 -9.47
N ASP A 247 5.21 -21.06 -10.78
CA ASP A 247 6.30 -20.82 -11.72
C ASP A 247 6.45 -19.32 -12.07
N ALA A 248 7.53 -18.98 -12.78
CA ALA A 248 7.80 -17.60 -13.19
C ALA A 248 6.76 -16.99 -14.16
N LYS A 249 5.85 -17.81 -14.73
CA LYS A 249 4.75 -17.37 -15.58
C LYS A 249 3.43 -17.24 -14.81
N GLY A 250 3.43 -17.54 -13.51
CA GLY A 250 2.25 -17.54 -12.65
C GLY A 250 1.42 -18.82 -12.72
N ASN A 251 1.90 -19.89 -13.35
CA ASN A 251 1.18 -21.16 -13.35
C ASN A 251 1.33 -21.85 -11.99
N LEU A 252 0.22 -22.38 -11.49
CA LEU A 252 0.20 -23.15 -10.25
C LEU A 252 0.44 -24.63 -10.54
N ASN A 253 1.46 -25.19 -9.90
CA ASN A 253 1.89 -26.57 -10.01
C ASN A 253 1.66 -27.32 -8.68
N GLY A 254 1.43 -28.63 -8.76
CA GLY A 254 1.10 -29.46 -7.59
C GLY A 254 -0.38 -29.38 -7.20
N GLY A 255 -0.64 -29.30 -5.91
CA GLY A 255 -1.97 -29.18 -5.29
C GLY A 255 -2.55 -30.51 -4.81
N PRO A 256 -3.89 -30.57 -4.59
CA PRO A 256 -4.58 -31.74 -4.09
C PRO A 256 -4.21 -33.03 -4.82
N GLY A 257 -3.81 -34.05 -4.05
CA GLY A 257 -3.42 -35.37 -4.57
C GLY A 257 -2.05 -35.41 -5.28
N LYS A 258 -1.29 -34.31 -5.24
CA LYS A 258 0.04 -34.18 -5.88
C LYS A 258 1.13 -33.66 -4.92
N TYR A 259 0.84 -33.60 -3.62
CA TYR A 259 1.86 -33.33 -2.62
C TYR A 259 2.87 -34.47 -2.58
N THR A 260 4.15 -34.13 -2.43
CA THR A 260 5.23 -35.12 -2.50
C THR A 260 5.99 -35.25 -1.18
N ALA A 261 5.95 -34.23 -0.31
CA ALA A 261 6.52 -34.26 1.04
C ALA A 261 5.41 -34.37 2.12
N ASN A 262 5.73 -34.14 3.39
CA ASN A 262 4.74 -34.26 4.47
C ASN A 262 3.60 -33.25 4.30
N GLY A 263 2.36 -33.69 4.57
CA GLY A 263 1.16 -32.86 4.46
C GLY A 263 1.01 -32.20 3.09
N ALA A 264 0.65 -30.91 3.07
CA ALA A 264 0.58 -30.10 1.85
C ALA A 264 1.96 -29.60 1.37
N GLY A 265 2.96 -30.50 1.36
CA GLY A 265 4.38 -30.20 1.12
C GLY A 265 4.95 -30.76 -0.19
N TYR A 266 6.12 -30.26 -0.56
CA TYR A 266 6.83 -30.60 -1.79
C TYR A 266 8.30 -30.92 -1.58
N TRP A 267 8.72 -32.00 -2.25
CA TRP A 267 10.09 -32.28 -2.63
C TRP A 267 10.39 -31.60 -3.97
N LEU A 268 11.52 -30.90 -4.07
CA LEU A 268 11.83 -30.02 -5.20
C LEU A 268 13.27 -30.20 -5.73
N THR A 269 13.45 -29.96 -7.03
CA THR A 269 14.76 -29.68 -7.64
C THR A 269 15.17 -28.22 -7.39
N GLU A 270 16.40 -27.84 -7.74
CA GLU A 270 16.85 -26.43 -7.69
C GLU A 270 16.11 -25.52 -8.71
N THR A 271 15.45 -26.12 -9.71
CA THR A 271 14.57 -25.44 -10.68
C THR A 271 13.11 -25.41 -10.26
N PHE A 272 12.81 -25.86 -9.04
CA PHE A 272 11.46 -25.93 -8.45
C PHE A 272 10.52 -26.92 -9.15
N ASP A 273 11.07 -27.91 -9.86
CA ASP A 273 10.28 -29.02 -10.36
C ASP A 273 9.85 -29.92 -9.19
N ILE A 274 8.56 -30.22 -9.12
CA ILE A 274 8.01 -31.12 -8.11
C ILE A 274 8.45 -32.56 -8.44
N VAL A 275 9.14 -33.19 -7.49
CA VAL A 275 9.67 -34.55 -7.61
C VAL A 275 9.20 -35.44 -6.48
N ASN A 276 9.39 -36.75 -6.62
CA ASN A 276 9.21 -37.70 -5.53
C ASN A 276 10.54 -37.91 -4.79
N TRP A 277 10.45 -38.38 -3.55
CA TRP A 277 11.62 -38.69 -2.73
C TRP A 277 12.60 -39.62 -3.46
N GLY A 278 13.90 -39.28 -3.40
CA GLY A 278 14.97 -40.08 -3.96
C GLY A 278 15.12 -40.03 -5.49
N LYS A 279 14.38 -39.15 -6.20
CA LYS A 279 14.56 -38.95 -7.64
C LYS A 279 15.89 -38.21 -7.93
N GLU A 280 16.44 -38.44 -9.11
CA GLU A 280 17.58 -37.67 -9.62
C GLU A 280 17.26 -36.16 -9.67
N GLY A 281 18.21 -35.32 -9.24
CA GLY A 281 18.07 -33.85 -9.21
C GLY A 281 17.31 -33.29 -8.00
N PHE A 282 16.87 -34.14 -7.07
CA PHE A 282 16.20 -33.75 -5.82
C PHE A 282 17.15 -32.95 -4.91
N ALA A 283 16.72 -31.75 -4.49
CA ALA A 283 17.60 -30.77 -3.85
C ALA A 283 17.08 -30.25 -2.50
N MET A 284 15.80 -29.88 -2.44
CA MET A 284 15.24 -29.20 -1.27
C MET A 284 13.81 -29.62 -0.98
N PHE A 285 13.28 -29.14 0.14
CA PHE A 285 11.91 -29.38 0.55
C PHE A 285 11.27 -28.18 1.18
N ILE A 286 9.95 -28.12 1.04
CA ILE A 286 9.08 -27.16 1.71
C ILE A 286 7.85 -27.94 2.17
N GLU A 287 7.64 -28.05 3.47
CA GLU A 287 6.49 -28.80 4.00
C GLU A 287 5.89 -28.13 5.24
N PRO A 288 4.56 -28.23 5.44
CA PRO A 288 3.92 -27.71 6.64
C PRO A 288 4.49 -28.36 7.90
N ASN A 289 4.74 -27.54 8.91
CA ASN A 289 5.07 -27.98 10.26
C ASN A 289 4.16 -27.22 11.23
N ASN A 290 3.03 -27.86 11.54
CA ASN A 290 1.87 -27.24 12.18
C ASN A 290 1.51 -27.89 13.52
N TYR A 291 2.18 -28.99 13.88
CA TYR A 291 1.86 -29.80 15.04
C TYR A 291 3.10 -30.06 15.88
N ASP A 292 2.98 -29.88 17.18
CA ASP A 292 3.89 -30.44 18.17
C ASP A 292 3.45 -31.84 18.52
N TYR A 293 4.40 -32.76 18.68
CA TYR A 293 4.15 -34.14 19.09
C TYR A 293 4.68 -34.34 20.51
N ASP A 294 3.83 -34.85 21.40
CA ASP A 294 4.27 -35.25 22.74
C ASP A 294 5.08 -36.55 22.71
N ASP A 295 5.67 -36.94 23.86
CA ASP A 295 6.46 -38.18 23.99
C ASP A 295 5.67 -39.46 23.66
N ASN A 296 4.34 -39.37 23.59
CA ASN A 296 3.45 -40.49 23.26
C ASN A 296 3.00 -40.45 21.79
N GLY A 297 3.48 -39.48 21.00
CA GLY A 297 3.13 -39.29 19.59
C GLY A 297 1.79 -38.60 19.36
N ASN A 298 1.17 -38.01 20.40
CA ASN A 298 -0.05 -37.24 20.22
C ASN A 298 0.28 -35.88 19.61
N ALA A 299 -0.39 -35.56 18.50
CA ALA A 299 -0.24 -34.28 17.82
C ALA A 299 -1.14 -33.20 18.43
N THR A 300 -0.56 -32.04 18.72
CA THR A 300 -1.28 -30.81 19.09
C THR A 300 -0.89 -29.69 18.17
N LEU A 301 -1.86 -28.89 17.69
CA LEU A 301 -1.54 -27.72 16.86
C LEU A 301 -0.62 -26.76 17.63
N MET A 302 0.42 -26.27 16.95
CA MET A 302 1.34 -25.28 17.50
C MET A 302 0.57 -24.02 17.93
N GLU A 303 0.96 -23.44 19.06
CA GLU A 303 0.26 -22.29 19.64
C GLU A 303 0.26 -21.06 18.71
N ASP A 304 1.35 -20.87 17.97
CA ASP A 304 1.54 -19.78 16.99
C ASP A 304 0.99 -20.12 15.60
N GLY A 305 0.33 -21.27 15.43
CA GLY A 305 -0.19 -21.74 14.16
C GLY A 305 0.86 -22.40 13.25
N GLY A 306 2.12 -22.50 13.67
CA GLY A 306 3.17 -23.17 12.91
C GLY A 306 3.57 -22.44 11.63
N GLY A 307 3.90 -23.20 10.59
CA GLY A 307 4.38 -22.65 9.34
C GLY A 307 4.98 -23.69 8.39
N PHE A 308 6.09 -23.36 7.74
CA PHE A 308 6.77 -24.25 6.79
C PHE A 308 8.20 -24.56 7.25
N ASN A 309 8.53 -25.85 7.32
CA ASN A 309 9.92 -26.30 7.32
C ASN A 309 10.45 -26.22 5.89
N ILE A 310 11.58 -25.53 5.73
CA ILE A 310 12.25 -25.35 4.45
C ILE A 310 13.68 -25.82 4.62
N GLY A 311 14.08 -26.85 3.88
CA GLY A 311 15.37 -27.49 4.12
C GLY A 311 16.08 -27.98 2.88
N ARG A 312 17.38 -28.19 3.04
CA ARG A 312 18.24 -28.86 2.07
C ARG A 312 18.30 -30.35 2.37
N LEU A 313 18.50 -31.17 1.36
CA LEU A 313 18.49 -32.62 1.56
C LEU A 313 19.85 -33.20 1.85
N SER A 314 20.89 -32.62 1.24
CA SER A 314 22.25 -33.12 1.38
C SER A 314 23.19 -32.01 1.83
N ASN A 315 24.39 -32.42 2.25
CA ASN A 315 25.47 -31.50 2.59
C ASN A 315 25.97 -30.68 1.38
N GLU A 316 25.59 -31.08 0.16
CA GLU A 316 26.15 -30.56 -1.10
C GLU A 316 25.10 -29.95 -2.03
N THR A 317 23.80 -30.19 -1.77
CA THR A 317 22.71 -29.78 -2.67
C THR A 317 21.49 -29.28 -1.88
N PRO A 318 21.04 -28.02 -2.09
CA PRO A 318 21.70 -26.99 -2.90
C PRO A 318 23.10 -26.67 -2.40
N ALA A 319 23.99 -26.17 -3.25
CA ALA A 319 25.35 -25.82 -2.84
C ALA A 319 25.37 -24.63 -1.86
N SER A 320 26.39 -24.56 -0.99
CA SER A 320 26.62 -23.40 -0.14
C SER A 320 26.83 -22.13 -0.98
N GLY A 321 26.18 -21.04 -0.60
CA GLY A 321 26.13 -19.79 -1.35
C GLY A 321 25.06 -19.74 -2.45
N THR A 322 24.36 -20.83 -2.73
CA THR A 322 23.22 -20.82 -3.66
C THR A 322 22.08 -19.97 -3.09
N VAL A 323 21.48 -19.15 -3.95
CA VAL A 323 20.26 -18.40 -3.66
C VAL A 323 19.14 -18.93 -4.55
N LEU A 324 18.06 -19.40 -3.95
CA LEU A 324 16.87 -19.89 -4.65
C LEU A 324 15.65 -19.06 -4.27
N THR A 325 14.78 -18.78 -5.24
CA THR A 325 13.58 -17.95 -5.04
C THR A 325 12.27 -18.68 -5.38
N PRO A 326 11.87 -19.72 -4.61
CA PRO A 326 10.61 -20.39 -4.84
C PRO A 326 9.42 -19.53 -4.41
N SER A 327 8.29 -19.67 -5.10
CA SER A 327 7.02 -19.06 -4.72
C SER A 327 6.00 -20.13 -4.34
N LEU A 328 5.42 -20.00 -3.15
CA LEU A 328 4.27 -20.79 -2.70
C LEU A 328 2.99 -19.98 -2.83
N VAL A 329 1.91 -20.63 -3.23
CA VAL A 329 0.56 -20.04 -3.26
C VAL A 329 -0.37 -20.88 -2.41
N ILE A 330 -0.95 -20.25 -1.40
CA ILE A 330 -2.04 -20.81 -0.61
C ILE A 330 -3.36 -20.32 -1.21
N LYS A 331 -4.25 -21.26 -1.54
CA LYS A 331 -5.57 -20.97 -2.12
C LYS A 331 -6.67 -21.74 -1.39
N PRO A 332 -7.81 -21.12 -1.03
CA PRO A 332 -8.92 -21.85 -0.44
C PRO A 332 -9.47 -22.92 -1.40
N VAL A 333 -9.92 -24.05 -0.86
CA VAL A 333 -10.54 -25.15 -1.62
C VAL A 333 -11.81 -24.66 -2.32
N LYS A 334 -12.62 -23.86 -1.61
CA LYS A 334 -13.76 -23.16 -2.21
C LYS A 334 -13.22 -21.97 -2.98
N ASP A 335 -13.64 -21.79 -4.23
CA ASP A 335 -13.18 -20.65 -5.01
C ASP A 335 -13.78 -19.36 -4.48
N THR A 336 -12.95 -18.59 -3.78
CA THR A 336 -13.31 -17.27 -3.22
C THR A 336 -12.67 -16.13 -3.99
N GLY A 337 -11.85 -16.43 -5.01
CA GLY A 337 -10.99 -15.46 -5.67
C GLY A 337 -9.83 -14.95 -4.80
N LYS A 338 -9.69 -15.44 -3.55
CA LYS A 338 -8.63 -15.03 -2.64
C LYS A 338 -7.44 -15.99 -2.68
N THR A 339 -6.23 -15.45 -2.63
CA THR A 339 -4.97 -16.22 -2.57
C THR A 339 -3.97 -15.50 -1.68
N LEU A 340 -2.99 -16.24 -1.16
CA LEU A 340 -1.80 -15.70 -0.54
C LEU A 340 -0.58 -16.26 -1.27
N THR A 341 0.26 -15.38 -1.80
CA THR A 341 1.54 -15.73 -2.42
C THR A 341 2.66 -15.40 -1.46
N ILE A 342 3.54 -16.37 -1.23
CA ILE A 342 4.75 -16.22 -0.42
C ILE A 342 5.93 -16.44 -1.34
N ASN A 343 6.66 -15.37 -1.65
CA ASN A 343 7.91 -15.42 -2.40
C ASN A 343 9.04 -15.57 -1.40
N PHE A 344 9.75 -16.68 -1.44
CA PHE A 344 10.93 -16.86 -0.62
C PHE A 344 12.17 -16.36 -1.35
N THR A 345 13.13 -15.84 -0.58
CA THR A 345 14.54 -15.76 -0.97
C THR A 345 15.31 -16.62 0.01
N LEU A 346 15.74 -17.79 -0.46
CA LEU A 346 16.43 -18.80 0.33
C LEU A 346 17.93 -18.73 0.07
N THR A 347 18.70 -18.37 1.07
CA THR A 347 20.17 -18.41 1.02
C THR A 347 20.66 -19.67 1.72
N PHE A 348 21.38 -20.54 1.01
CA PHE A 348 21.91 -21.79 1.56
C PHE A 348 23.33 -21.60 2.09
N GLU A 349 23.57 -21.91 3.37
CA GLU A 349 24.90 -21.76 4.02
C GLU A 349 25.96 -22.75 3.54
#